data_AF-A0A452YR92-F1
#
_entry.id   AF-A0A452YR92-F1
#
_cell.length_a   1.000
_cell.length_b   1.000
_cell.length_c   1.000
_cell.angle_alpha   90.00
_cell.angle_beta   90.00
_cell.angle_gamma   90.00
#
_symmetry.space_group_name_H-M   'P 1'
#
loop_
_entity.id
_entity.type
_entity.pdbx_description
1 polymer ?
#
loop_
_entity_poly.entity_id
_entity_poly.type
_entity_poly.pdbx_seq_one_letter_code
_entity_poly.pdbx_strand_id
1 'polypeptide(L)'
;VVLDAALDVTFRAICEMLIGPQEDAHKLGQLQSDVMDVTQAMLALPIRLPGTRFYRGLQARKRIMDALRQEICMRRENGLKLDRRDDFLQTLLLKSHMDSPEEALTDEQILDNILTLIIAGIDICQS
;
A
#
# COMPACT_ATOMS: atom_id res chain seq x y z
N VAL A 1 12.75 -2.90 -21.33
CA VAL A 1 11.94 -1.78 -21.88
C VAL A 1 10.45 -2.08 -21.82
N VAL A 2 9.95 -3.20 -22.38
CA VAL A 2 8.51 -3.54 -22.32
C VAL A 2 8.06 -4.02 -20.94
N LEU A 3 8.84 -4.88 -20.26
CA LEU A 3 8.49 -5.41 -18.93
C LEU A 3 8.39 -4.31 -17.86
N ASP A 4 9.31 -3.35 -17.91
CA ASP A 4 9.37 -2.22 -16.96
C ASP A 4 8.15 -1.28 -17.13
N ALA A 5 7.78 -1.00 -18.38
CA ALA A 5 6.57 -0.25 -18.69
C ALA A 5 5.29 -1.00 -18.28
N ALA A 6 5.25 -2.32 -18.45
CA ALA A 6 4.11 -3.13 -18.01
C ALA A 6 3.99 -3.12 -16.48
N LEU A 7 5.10 -3.21 -15.76
CA LEU A 7 5.11 -3.16 -14.30
C LEU A 7 4.66 -1.79 -13.77
N ASP A 8 5.05 -0.70 -14.42
CA ASP A 8 4.57 0.65 -14.08
C ASP A 8 3.05 0.79 -14.28
N VAL A 9 2.53 0.35 -15.43
CA VAL A 9 1.09 0.40 -15.72
C VAL A 9 0.30 -0.44 -14.74
N THR A 10 0.72 -1.67 -14.47
CA THR A 10 0.06 -2.55 -13.49
C THR A 10 0.11 -1.95 -12.10
N PHE A 11 1.27 -1.47 -11.66
CA PHE A 11 1.41 -0.87 -10.32
C PHE A 11 0.46 0.30 -10.13
N ARG A 12 0.41 1.20 -11.12
CA ARG A 12 -0.53 2.33 -11.12
C ARG A 12 -1.97 1.85 -11.03
N ALA A 13 -2.37 0.87 -11.84
CA ALA A 13 -3.73 0.34 -11.83
C ALA A 13 -4.11 -0.29 -10.48
N ILE A 14 -3.17 -1.02 -9.84
CA ILE A 14 -3.36 -1.58 -8.50
C ILE A 14 -3.53 -0.45 -7.47
N CYS A 15 -2.68 0.57 -7.49
CA CYS A 15 -2.79 1.71 -6.58
C CYS A 15 -4.11 2.47 -6.78
N GLU A 16 -4.51 2.72 -8.02
CA GLU A 16 -5.79 3.37 -8.35
C GLU A 16 -6.98 2.58 -7.78
N MET A 17 -6.98 1.25 -7.94
CA MET A 17 -8.04 0.39 -7.40
C MET A 17 -8.06 0.33 -5.87
N LEU A 18 -6.88 0.29 -5.23
CA LEU A 18 -6.78 0.04 -3.80
C LEU A 18 -6.84 1.32 -2.95
N ILE A 19 -6.20 2.40 -3.39
CA ILE A 19 -6.02 3.64 -2.62
C ILE A 19 -6.40 4.90 -3.41
N GLY A 20 -7.02 4.72 -4.58
CA GLY A 20 -7.47 5.81 -5.43
C GLY A 20 -6.35 6.42 -6.29
N PRO A 21 -6.72 7.32 -7.21
CA PRO A 21 -5.79 7.94 -8.13
C PRO A 21 -4.71 8.75 -7.41
N GLN A 22 -3.46 8.53 -7.81
CA GLN A 22 -2.30 9.25 -7.27
C GLN A 22 -1.95 10.42 -8.20
N GLU A 23 -2.22 11.64 -7.76
CA GLU A 23 -1.96 12.86 -8.54
C GLU A 23 -0.46 13.16 -8.67
N ASP A 24 0.33 12.75 -7.67
CA ASP A 24 1.76 13.00 -7.60
C ASP A 24 2.55 11.79 -8.12
N ALA A 25 3.05 11.92 -9.35
CA ALA A 25 3.85 10.89 -10.00
C ALA A 25 5.14 10.55 -9.23
N HIS A 26 5.71 11.50 -8.50
CA HIS A 26 6.92 11.25 -7.70
C HIS A 26 6.58 10.42 -6.46
N LYS A 27 5.47 10.71 -5.77
CA LYS A 27 4.99 9.85 -4.67
C LYS A 27 4.65 8.44 -5.13
N LEU A 28 4.01 8.30 -6.29
CA LEU A 28 3.70 6.99 -6.86
C LEU A 28 4.99 6.21 -7.17
N GLY A 29 6.00 6.84 -7.77
CA GLY A 29 7.30 6.21 -8.03
C GLY A 29 8.06 5.83 -6.76
N GLN A 30 7.99 6.65 -5.70
CA GLN A 30 8.56 6.31 -4.40
C GLN A 30 7.86 5.11 -3.77
N LEU A 31 6.52 5.07 -3.82
CA LEU A 31 5.74 3.95 -3.32
C LEU A 31 6.08 2.66 -4.08
N GLN A 32 6.23 2.73 -5.41
CA GLN A 32 6.62 1.59 -6.23
C GLN A 32 8.01 1.07 -5.82
N SER A 33 8.99 1.96 -5.68
CA SER A 33 10.33 1.59 -5.23
C SER A 33 10.31 0.95 -3.85
N ASP A 34 9.53 1.50 -2.92
CA ASP A 34 9.42 0.96 -1.57
C ASP A 34 8.77 -0.43 -1.56
N VAL A 35 7.72 -0.64 -2.36
CA VAL A 35 7.09 -1.96 -2.49
C VAL A 35 8.08 -2.97 -3.07
N MET A 36 8.89 -2.60 -4.06
CA MET A 36 9.95 -3.46 -4.60
C MET A 36 11.01 -3.84 -3.56
N ASP A 37 11.42 -2.90 -2.71
CA ASP A 37 12.33 -3.19 -1.59
C ASP A 37 11.69 -4.16 -0.58
N VAL A 38 10.38 -4.06 -0.32
CA VAL A 38 9.64 -5.00 0.54
C VAL A 38 9.58 -6.38 -0.09
N THR A 39 9.21 -6.51 -1.37
CA THR A 39 9.15 -7.80 -2.08
C THR A 39 10.52 -8.48 -2.10
N GLN A 40 11.59 -7.73 -2.40
CA GLN A 40 12.95 -8.26 -2.38
C GLN A 40 13.41 -8.70 -0.98
N ALA A 41 12.93 -8.04 0.09
CA ALA A 41 13.23 -8.40 1.46
C ALA A 41 12.56 -9.71 1.89
N MET A 42 11.38 -10.04 1.36
CA MET A 42 10.69 -11.32 1.62
C MET A 42 11.51 -12.54 1.15
N LEU A 43 12.32 -12.35 0.10
CA LEU A 43 13.22 -13.38 -0.45
C LEU A 43 14.64 -13.33 0.14
N ALA A 44 14.90 -12.45 1.12
CA ALA A 44 16.22 -12.26 1.71
C ALA A 44 16.37 -12.99 3.05
N LEU A 45 17.63 -13.24 3.44
CA LEU A 45 17.92 -13.71 4.80
C LEU A 45 17.51 -12.63 5.82
N PRO A 46 16.89 -13.01 6.96
CA PRO A 46 16.33 -12.09 7.95
C PRO A 46 17.41 -11.42 8.83
N ILE A 47 18.41 -10.80 8.20
CA ILE A 47 19.56 -10.16 8.84
C ILE A 47 19.35 -8.64 8.86
N ARG A 48 19.16 -8.09 10.05
CA ARG A 48 18.90 -6.65 10.29
C ARG A 48 20.18 -5.81 10.35
N LEU A 49 20.98 -5.86 9.30
CA LEU A 49 22.20 -5.04 9.18
C LEU A 49 22.02 -3.95 8.11
N PRO A 50 22.48 -2.71 8.36
CA PRO A 50 22.47 -1.66 7.35
C PRO A 50 23.10 -2.14 6.04
N GLY A 51 22.43 -1.87 4.92
CA GLY A 51 22.87 -2.29 3.59
C GLY A 51 22.36 -3.65 3.13
N THR A 52 21.73 -4.47 3.99
CA THR A 52 21.07 -5.71 3.54
C THR A 52 19.73 -5.42 2.85
N ARG A 53 19.32 -6.30 1.93
CA ARG A 53 17.97 -6.25 1.33
C ARG A 53 16.87 -6.29 2.40
N PHE A 54 17.05 -7.13 3.42
CA PHE A 54 16.10 -7.22 4.53
C PHE A 54 15.99 -5.89 5.30
N TYR A 55 17.11 -5.22 5.60
CA TYR A 55 17.08 -3.92 6.25
C TYR A 55 16.40 -2.85 5.39
N ARG A 56 16.69 -2.81 4.07
CA ARG A 56 16.02 -1.86 3.15
C ARG A 56 14.51 -2.08 3.11
N GLY A 57 14.05 -3.33 2.98
CA GLY A 57 12.62 -3.64 2.98
C GLY A 57 11.92 -3.28 4.30
N LEU A 58 12.59 -3.41 5.45
CA LEU A 58 12.03 -2.92 6.73
C LEU A 58 11.84 -1.40 6.74
N GLN A 59 12.80 -0.64 6.21
CA GLN A 59 12.67 0.82 6.11
C GLN A 59 11.60 1.22 5.09
N ALA A 60 11.52 0.51 3.96
CA ALA A 60 10.50 0.71 2.95
C ALA A 60 9.10 0.43 3.49
N ARG A 61 8.88 -0.70 4.17
CA ARG A 61 7.60 -0.99 4.85
C ARG A 61 7.21 0.14 5.80
N LYS A 62 8.15 0.66 6.60
CA LYS A 62 7.86 1.79 7.49
C LYS A 62 7.34 3.00 6.72
N ARG A 63 8.01 3.42 5.64
CA ARG A 63 7.59 4.55 4.80
C ARG A 63 6.21 4.33 4.17
N ILE A 64 5.94 3.13 3.65
CA ILE A 64 4.64 2.79 3.07
C ILE A 64 3.53 2.91 4.12
N MET A 65 3.73 2.31 5.29
CA MET A 65 2.74 2.33 6.36
C MET A 65 2.49 3.76 6.86
N ASP A 66 3.53 4.60 6.94
CA ASP A 66 3.37 6.01 7.33
C ASP A 66 2.57 6.80 6.28
N ALA A 67 2.82 6.57 4.97
CA ALA A 67 2.06 7.21 3.89
C ALA A 67 0.58 6.77 3.89
N LEU A 68 0.31 5.47 4.04
CA LEU A 68 -1.05 4.94 4.10
C LEU A 68 -1.79 5.41 5.36
N ARG A 69 -1.11 5.55 6.51
CA ARG A 69 -1.71 6.14 7.73
C ARG A 69 -2.14 7.59 7.49
N GLN A 70 -1.29 8.39 6.85
CA GLN A 70 -1.64 9.78 6.50
C GLN A 70 -2.88 9.84 5.60
N GLU A 71 -2.98 8.92 4.64
CA GLU A 71 -4.13 8.82 3.76
C GLU A 71 -5.43 8.47 4.52
N ILE A 72 -5.38 7.51 5.45
CA ILE A 72 -6.51 7.20 6.33
C ILE A 72 -6.93 8.43 7.16
N CYS A 73 -5.97 9.15 7.75
CA CYS A 73 -6.24 10.35 8.53
C CYS A 73 -6.94 11.42 7.68
N MET A 74 -6.41 11.73 6.48
CA MET A 74 -7.03 12.72 5.59
C MET A 74 -8.46 12.36 5.22
N ARG A 75 -8.73 11.10 4.86
CA ARG A 75 -10.09 10.65 4.49
C ARG A 75 -11.08 10.78 5.65
N ARG A 76 -10.62 10.52 6.88
CA ARG A 76 -11.43 10.68 8.10
C ARG A 76 -11.71 12.14 8.41
N GLU A 77 -10.70 13.00 8.31
CA GLU A 77 -10.82 14.44 8.55
C GLU A 77 -11.76 15.12 7.53
N ASN A 78 -11.71 14.69 6.27
CA ASN A 78 -12.61 15.15 5.21
C ASN A 78 -14.03 14.59 5.32
N GLY A 79 -14.27 13.67 6.26
CA GLY A 79 -15.55 13.02 6.51
C GLY A 79 -15.75 11.77 5.65
N LEU A 80 -15.58 10.59 6.25
CA LEU A 80 -15.68 9.29 5.57
C LEU A 80 -16.95 9.10 4.72
N LYS A 81 -18.11 9.58 5.19
CA LYS A 81 -19.39 9.43 4.44
C LYS A 81 -19.55 10.44 3.31
N LEU A 82 -18.78 11.52 3.33
CA LEU A 82 -18.78 12.58 2.32
C LEU A 82 -17.74 12.30 1.23
N ASP A 83 -16.68 11.56 1.57
CA ASP A 83 -15.71 11.07 0.61
C ASP A 83 -16.36 10.07 -0.35
N ARG A 84 -16.31 10.39 -1.65
CA ARG A 84 -16.94 9.64 -2.75
C ARG A 84 -15.96 8.76 -3.51
N ARG A 85 -14.75 8.56 -2.99
CA ARG A 85 -13.79 7.65 -3.60
C ARG A 85 -14.37 6.25 -3.68
N ASP A 86 -14.30 5.67 -4.87
CA ASP A 86 -14.70 4.29 -5.15
C ASP A 86 -13.42 3.44 -5.24
N ASP A 87 -12.73 3.33 -4.10
CA ASP A 87 -11.53 2.51 -3.95
C ASP A 87 -11.66 1.55 -2.76
N PHE A 88 -10.80 0.54 -2.74
CA PHE A 88 -10.91 -0.52 -1.74
C PHE A 88 -10.63 -0.02 -0.31
N LEU A 89 -9.68 0.91 -0.13
CA LEU A 89 -9.40 1.53 1.15
C LEU A 89 -10.64 2.25 1.71
N GLN A 90 -11.35 3.01 0.88
CA GLN A 90 -12.59 3.68 1.29
C GLN A 90 -13.65 2.66 1.73
N THR A 91 -13.77 1.56 1.00
CA THR A 91 -14.69 0.45 1.34
C THR A 91 -14.35 -0.14 2.72
N LEU A 92 -13.07 -0.41 2.99
CA LEU A 92 -12.62 -0.94 4.29
C LEU A 92 -12.86 0.05 5.43
N LEU A 93 -12.60 1.35 5.21
CA LEU A 93 -12.81 2.39 6.22
C LEU A 93 -14.31 2.57 6.55
N LEU A 94 -15.17 2.56 5.52
CA LEU A 94 -16.62 2.61 5.73
C LEU A 94 -17.12 1.39 6.49
N LYS A 95 -16.66 0.19 6.12
CA LYS A 95 -17.03 -1.04 6.81
C LYS A 95 -16.59 -1.04 8.28
N SER A 96 -15.32 -0.70 8.54
CA SER A 96 -14.78 -0.56 9.90
C SER A 96 -15.57 0.46 10.75
N HIS A 97 -16.08 1.54 10.15
CA HIS A 97 -16.92 2.51 10.84
C HIS A 97 -18.35 1.99 11.15
N MET A 98 -18.88 1.04 10.38
CA MET A 98 -20.26 0.54 10.53
C MET A 98 -20.36 -0.74 11.36
N ASP A 99 -19.30 -1.57 11.33
CA ASP A 99 -19.24 -2.84 12.06
C ASP A 99 -19.21 -2.60 13.57
N SER A 100 -19.58 -3.65 14.33
CA SER A 100 -19.40 -3.64 15.77
C SER A 100 -17.90 -3.53 16.12
N PRO A 101 -17.52 -2.95 17.28
CA PRO A 101 -16.10 -2.81 17.63
C PRO A 101 -15.31 -4.13 17.65
N GLU A 102 -15.98 -5.25 17.85
CA GLU A 102 -15.39 -6.60 17.87
C GLU A 102 -15.14 -7.17 16.46
N GLU A 103 -15.89 -6.70 15.46
CA GLU A 103 -15.82 -7.14 14.07
C GLU A 103 -15.06 -6.15 13.17
N ALA A 104 -14.96 -4.88 13.60
CA ALA A 104 -14.32 -3.82 12.86
C ALA A 104 -12.81 -4.04 12.73
N LEU A 105 -12.30 -3.91 11.50
CA LEU A 105 -10.86 -3.91 11.25
C LEU A 105 -10.21 -2.70 11.89
N THR A 106 -9.14 -2.94 12.64
CA THR A 106 -8.23 -1.89 13.13
C THR A 106 -7.46 -1.25 11.99
N ASP A 107 -6.97 -0.02 12.20
CA ASP A 107 -6.16 0.69 11.19
C ASP A 107 -4.96 -0.16 10.75
N GLU A 108 -4.24 -0.79 11.67
CA GLU A 108 -3.11 -1.65 11.33
C GLU A 108 -3.52 -2.83 10.44
N GLN A 109 -4.67 -3.46 10.70
CA GLN A 109 -5.19 -4.53 9.83
C GLN A 109 -5.61 -4.02 8.45
N ILE A 110 -6.22 -2.84 8.37
CA ILE A 110 -6.56 -2.21 7.07
C ILE A 110 -5.28 -1.94 6.28
N LEU A 111 -4.29 -1.32 6.91
CA LEU A 111 -3.02 -0.96 6.29
C LEU A 111 -2.25 -2.21 5.82
N ASP A 112 -2.15 -3.24 6.65
CA ASP A 112 -1.49 -4.50 6.30
C ASP A 112 -2.24 -5.23 5.16
N ASN A 113 -3.58 -5.17 5.13
CA ASN A 113 -4.37 -5.71 4.02
C ASN A 113 -4.08 -4.97 2.70
N ILE A 114 -4.07 -3.64 2.71
CA ILE A 114 -3.75 -2.85 1.52
C ILE A 114 -2.33 -3.16 1.02
N LEU A 115 -1.34 -3.15 1.91
CA LEU A 115 0.04 -3.46 1.54
C LEU A 115 0.16 -4.89 0.97
N THR A 116 -0.49 -5.87 1.60
CA THR A 116 -0.48 -7.27 1.14
C THR A 116 -1.05 -7.40 -0.27
N LEU A 117 -2.17 -6.72 -0.56
CA LEU A 117 -2.80 -6.74 -1.88
C LEU A 117 -1.92 -6.05 -2.94
N ILE A 118 -1.26 -4.95 -2.59
CA ILE A 118 -0.31 -4.27 -3.50
C ILE A 118 0.84 -5.23 -3.85
N ILE A 119 1.46 -5.86 -2.86
CA ILE A 119 2.58 -6.80 -3.07
C ILE A 119 2.12 -7.97 -3.93
N ALA A 120 0.99 -8.59 -3.60
CA ALA A 120 0.45 -9.74 -4.33
C ALA A 120 0.17 -9.42 -5.80
N GLY A 121 -0.42 -8.24 -6.08
CA GLY A 121 -0.71 -7.83 -7.45
C GLY A 121 0.55 -7.64 -8.30
N ILE A 122 1.64 -7.15 -7.72
CA ILE A 122 2.91 -6.98 -8.46
C ILE A 122 3.66 -8.30 -8.62
N ASP A 123 3.67 -9.15 -7.58
CA ASP A 123 4.38 -10.44 -7.60
C ASP A 123 3.87 -11.37 -8.72
N ILE A 124 2.55 -11.38 -8.95
CA ILE A 124 1.93 -12.09 -10.08
C ILE A 124 2.44 -11.59 -11.44
N CYS A 125 2.78 -10.30 -11.56
CA CYS A 125 3.27 -9.74 -12.81
C CYS A 125 4.77 -9.96 -13.03
N GLN A 126 5.52 -10.34 -12.00
CA GLN A 126 6.94 -10.68 -12.09
C GLN A 126 7.20 -12.19 -12.28
N SER A 127 6.21 -13.03 -11.98
CA SER A 127 6.26 -14.50 -12.08
C SER A 127 5.82 -15.01 -13.45
#